data_AF-A0A8T5EUV4-F1
#
_entry.id   AF-A0A8T5EUV4-F1
#
_cell.length_a   1.000
_cell.length_b   1.000
_cell.length_c   1.000
_cell.angle_alpha   90.00
_cell.angle_beta   90.00
_cell.angle_gamma   90.00
#
_symmetry.space_group_name_H-M   'P 1'
#
loop_
_entity.id
_entity.type
_entity.pdbx_description
1 polymer ?
#
loop_
_entity_poly.entity_id
_entity_poly.type
_entity_poly.pdbx_seq_one_letter_code
_entity_poly.pdbx_strand_id
1 'polypeptide(L)' 'SGYGAAHHKDASGAIIRTAIQGLEKLGYLEKIEKKGRVVSKNGMQKLDRLATEILNELILEKPELKIYR' A
#
# COMPACT_ATOMS: atom_id res chain seq x y z
N SER A 1 24.50 13.54 19.32
CA SER A 1 24.52 12.67 20.52
C SER A 1 23.42 13.11 21.46
N GLY A 2 22.30 12.40 21.48
CA GLY A 2 21.15 12.75 22.33
C GLY A 2 21.08 11.83 23.54
N TYR A 3 21.47 12.32 24.71
CA TYR A 3 21.28 11.65 26.00
C TYR A 3 19.85 11.93 26.50
N GLY A 4 18.84 11.51 25.75
CA GLY A 4 17.43 11.66 26.09
C GLY A 4 16.70 10.35 25.86
N ALA A 5 15.74 10.02 26.72
CA ALA A 5 14.89 8.85 26.57
C ALA A 5 14.28 8.79 25.17
N ALA A 6 14.12 7.58 24.62
CA ALA A 6 13.52 7.42 23.30
C ALA A 6 12.11 8.02 23.28
N HIS A 7 11.87 8.94 22.35
CA HIS A 7 10.56 9.56 22.12
C HIS A 7 10.09 9.28 20.70
N HIS A 8 8.81 8.94 20.55
CA HIS A 8 8.17 8.81 19.24
C HIS A 8 8.26 10.12 18.46
N LYS A 9 8.48 10.01 17.15
CA LYS A 9 8.46 11.11 16.19
C LYS A 9 7.80 10.64 14.90
N ASP A 10 7.01 11.53 14.32
CA ASP A 10 6.38 11.26 13.04
C ASP A 10 7.40 11.29 11.90
N ALA A 11 7.10 10.53 10.85
CA ALA A 11 7.90 10.49 9.64
C ALA A 11 7.74 11.78 8.80
N SER A 12 8.60 11.93 7.78
CA SER A 12 8.55 13.08 6.87
C SER A 12 7.25 13.12 6.06
N GLY A 13 6.43 14.13 6.33
CA GLY A 13 5.18 14.34 5.60
C GLY A 13 5.37 14.69 4.11
N ALA A 14 6.55 15.19 3.71
CA ALA A 14 6.83 15.51 2.31
C ALA A 14 6.89 14.25 1.45
N ILE A 15 7.59 13.21 1.93
CA ILE A 15 7.71 11.92 1.24
C ILE A 15 6.33 11.30 1.03
N ILE A 16 5.52 11.24 2.09
CA ILE A 16 4.17 10.67 2.06
C ILE A 16 3.29 11.41 1.05
N ARG A 17 3.30 12.75 1.05
CA ARG A 17 2.50 13.55 0.12
C ARG A 17 2.90 13.32 -1.33
N THR A 18 4.19 13.31 -1.64
CA THR A 18 4.67 13.09 -3.01
C THR A 18 4.28 11.70 -3.53
N ALA A 19 4.40 10.67 -2.70
CA ALA A 19 3.97 9.31 -3.06
C ALA A 19 2.45 9.25 -3.34
N ILE A 20 1.63 9.82 -2.46
CA ILE A 20 0.16 9.84 -2.63
C ILE A 20 -0.22 10.59 -3.91
N GLN A 21 0.38 11.75 -4.18
CA GLN A 21 0.13 12.52 -5.41
C GLN A 21 0.49 11.73 -6.67
N GLY A 22 1.56 10.92 -6.63
CA GLY A 22 1.90 10.01 -7.73
C GLY A 22 0.82 8.95 -7.96
N LEU A 23 0.33 8.32 -6.91
CA LEU A 23 -0.74 7.31 -6.99
C LEU A 23 -2.09 7.91 -7.42
N GLU A 24 -2.41 9.14 -7.01
CA GLU A 24 -3.58 9.89 -7.49
C GLU A 24 -3.46 10.17 -9.01
N LYS A 25 -2.27 10.59 -9.50
CA LYS A 25 -2.02 10.79 -10.94
C LYS A 25 -2.15 9.52 -11.77
N LEU A 26 -1.77 8.37 -11.22
CA LEU A 26 -1.94 7.06 -11.86
C LEU A 26 -3.40 6.56 -11.81
N GLY A 27 -4.29 7.26 -11.11
CA GLY A 27 -5.68 6.87 -10.93
C GLY A 27 -5.88 5.68 -9.99
N TYR A 28 -4.93 5.42 -9.09
CA TYR A 28 -5.03 4.34 -8.09
C TYR A 28 -5.61 4.79 -6.76
N LEU A 29 -5.58 6.09 -6.48
CA LEU A 29 -6.22 6.69 -5.31
C LEU A 29 -7.18 7.80 -5.74
N GLU A 30 -8.23 7.99 -4.96
CA GLU A 30 -9.23 9.03 -5.13
C GLU A 30 -9.38 9.85 -3.84
N LYS A 31 -9.48 11.16 -3.97
CA LYS A 31 -9.73 12.06 -2.84
C LYS A 31 -11.23 12.13 -2.57
N ILE A 32 -11.63 11.82 -1.35
CA ILE A 32 -12.99 12.07 -0.88
C ILE A 32 -13.00 13.36 -0.07
N GLU A 33 -13.85 14.30 -0.50
CA GLU A 33 -14.00 15.58 0.17
C GLU A 33 -14.30 15.38 1.67
N LYS A 34 -13.54 16.06 2.53
CA LYS A 34 -13.60 15.97 4.00
C LYS A 34 -13.39 14.57 4.62
N LYS A 35 -13.05 13.54 3.84
CA LYS A 35 -12.84 12.16 4.32
C LYS A 35 -11.46 11.55 4.00
N GLY A 36 -10.61 12.27 3.27
CA GLY A 36 -9.24 11.82 2.99
C GLY A 36 -9.11 11.19 1.61
N ARG A 37 -8.39 10.07 1.50
CA ARG A 37 -8.17 9.34 0.24
C ARG A 37 -8.62 7.90 0.40
N VAL A 38 -9.16 7.34 -0.68
CA VAL A 38 -9.52 5.93 -0.78
C VAL A 38 -8.84 5.30 -1.99
N VAL A 39 -8.71 3.98 -1.97
CA VAL A 39 -8.25 3.22 -3.14
C VAL A 39 -9.33 3.26 -4.21
N SER A 40 -8.96 3.62 -5.43
CA SER A 40 -9.89 3.63 -6.57
C SER A 40 -10.24 2.20 -7.00
N LYS A 41 -11.28 2.05 -7.83
CA LYS A 41 -11.60 0.75 -8.44
C LYS A 41 -10.43 0.17 -9.25
N ASN A 42 -9.70 1.03 -9.97
CA ASN A 42 -8.52 0.65 -10.74
C ASN A 42 -7.35 0.24 -9.83
N GLY A 43 -7.13 0.98 -8.74
CA GLY A 43 -6.13 0.67 -7.73
C GLY A 43 -6.39 -0.70 -7.09
N MET A 44 -7.64 -0.96 -6.70
CA MET A 44 -8.04 -2.25 -6.13
C MET A 44 -7.78 -3.40 -7.12
N GLN A 45 -8.21 -3.24 -8.38
CA GLN A 45 -7.98 -4.25 -9.41
C GLN A 45 -6.49 -4.53 -9.66
N LYS A 46 -5.63 -3.51 -9.59
CA LYS A 46 -4.17 -3.69 -9.72
C LYS A 46 -3.59 -4.46 -8.53
N LEU A 47 -4.05 -4.17 -7.32
CA LEU A 47 -3.66 -4.88 -6.10
C LEU A 47 -4.10 -6.34 -6.15
N ASP A 48 -5.33 -6.62 -6.54
CA ASP A 48 -5.86 -7.99 -6.61
C ASP A 48 -5.09 -8.85 -7.60
N ARG A 49 -4.77 -8.30 -8.79
CA ARG A 49 -3.95 -9.00 -9.79
C ARG A 49 -2.57 -9.32 -9.25
N LEU A 50 -1.90 -8.33 -8.65
CA LEU A 50 -0.56 -8.50 -8.09
C LEU A 50 -0.56 -9.50 -6.93
N ALA A 51 -1.56 -9.44 -6.04
CA ALA A 51 -1.71 -10.38 -4.96
C ALA A 51 -1.92 -11.82 -5.46
N THR A 52 -2.71 -11.97 -6.53
CA THR A 52 -2.93 -13.28 -7.19
C THR A 52 -1.64 -13.82 -7.80
N GLU A 53 -0.85 -12.98 -8.46
CA GLU A 53 0.47 -13.34 -9.01
C GLU A 53 1.41 -13.83 -7.90
N ILE A 54 1.55 -13.05 -6.82
CA ILE A 54 2.36 -13.41 -5.65
C ILE A 54 1.88 -14.72 -5.02
N LEU A 55 0.57 -14.91 -4.85
CA LEU A 55 0.02 -16.14 -4.28
C LEU A 55 0.34 -17.36 -5.15
N ASN A 56 0.23 -17.22 -6.48
CA ASN A 56 0.56 -18.31 -7.39
C ASN A 56 2.02 -18.71 -7.30
N GLU A 57 2.94 -17.74 -7.18
CA GLU A 57 4.37 -18.00 -6.97
C GLU A 57 4.60 -18.71 -5.63
N LEU A 58 3.97 -18.22 -4.56
CA LEU A 58 4.09 -18.81 -3.23
C LEU A 58 3.56 -20.24 -3.16
N ILE A 59 2.51 -20.59 -3.92
CA ILE A 59 1.97 -21.95 -3.96
C ILE A 59 2.99 -22.94 -4.56
N LEU A 60 3.87 -22.50 -5.46
CA LEU A 60 4.92 -23.36 -6.03
C LEU A 60 5.95 -23.76 -4.96
N GLU A 61 6.27 -22.83 -4.06
CA GLU A 61 7.19 -23.08 -2.94
C GLU A 61 6.51 -23.78 -1.76
N LYS A 62 5.23 -23.46 -1.53
CA LYS A 62 4.42 -23.88 -0.38
C LYS A 62 3.05 -24.40 -0.83
N PRO A 63 2.97 -25.68 -1.23
CA PRO A 63 1.74 -26.26 -1.78
C PRO A 63 0.52 -26.16 -0.85
N GLU A 64 0.72 -26.05 0.47
CA GLU A 64 -0.33 -25.86 1.47
C GLU A 64 -1.14 -24.58 1.25
N LEU A 65 -0.57 -23.57 0.61
CA LEU A 65 -1.24 -22.29 0.32
C LEU A 65 -2.31 -22.40 -0.78
N LYS A 66 -2.41 -23.55 -1.45
CA LYS A 66 -3.41 -23.79 -2.51
C LYS A 66 -4.85 -23.64 -2.00
N ILE A 67 -5.08 -23.76 -0.69
CA ILE A 67 -6.39 -23.55 -0.06
C ILE A 67 -6.91 -22.11 -0.19
N TYR A 68 -6.02 -21.14 -0.40
CA TYR A 68 -6.36 -19.71 -0.51
C TYR A 68 -6.56 -19.24 -1.96
N ARG A 69 -6.43 -20.17 -2.92
CA ARG A 69 -6.63 -19.90 -4.34
C ARG A 69 -8.10 -20.03 -4.73
#